data_AF-A0A6B2S9Q3-F1
#
_entry.id   AF-A0A6B2S9Q3-F1
#
_cell.length_a   1.000
_cell.length_b   1.000
_cell.length_c   1.000
_cell.angle_alpha   90.00
_cell.angle_beta   90.00
_cell.angle_gamma   90.00
#
_symmetry.space_group_name_H-M   'P 1'
#
loop_
_entity.id
_entity.type
_entity.pdbx_description
1 polymer ?
#
loop_
_entity_poly.entity_id
_entity_poly.type
_entity_poly.pdbx_seq_one_letter_code
_entity_poly.pdbx_strand_id
1 'polypeptide(L)'
;QAGRALRHATATRSPLSRHGTTGLAALLDPAEAAAHARALLAPLGDPPPESLLDTLRTWLSLHGSWDRTAVALNIHRNTVRQRIGRCATLLGSDLDDMDVRTELWVALRRA
;
A
#
# COMPACT_ATOMS: atom_id res chain seq x y z
N GLN A 1 -7.84 -18.58 28.33
CA GLN A 1 -8.83 -18.40 27.23
C GLN A 1 -8.40 -19.10 25.92
N ALA A 2 -7.11 -19.19 25.60
CA ALA A 2 -6.57 -19.88 24.41
C ALA A 2 -6.98 -21.36 24.22
N GLY A 3 -7.16 -22.13 25.30
CA GLY A 3 -7.48 -23.57 25.23
C GLY A 3 -8.92 -23.92 24.82
N ARG A 4 -9.85 -22.95 24.76
CA ARG A 4 -11.21 -23.17 24.21
C ARG A 4 -11.25 -22.95 22.70
N ALA A 5 -10.52 -21.95 22.20
CA ALA A 5 -10.39 -21.67 20.77
C ALA A 5 -9.70 -22.82 20.01
N LEU A 6 -8.64 -23.42 20.59
CA LEU A 6 -7.92 -24.54 19.96
C LEU A 6 -8.81 -25.78 19.78
N ARG A 7 -9.66 -26.09 20.77
CA ARG A 7 -10.57 -27.25 20.71
C ARG A 7 -11.68 -27.08 19.67
N HIS A 8 -12.16 -25.85 19.47
CA HIS A 8 -13.16 -25.56 18.43
C HIS A 8 -12.57 -25.71 17.02
N ALA A 9 -11.36 -25.20 16.79
CA ALA A 9 -10.69 -25.28 15.49
C ALA A 9 -10.33 -26.72 15.06
N THR A 10 -9.94 -27.57 16.02
CA THR A 10 -9.68 -28.99 15.74
C THR A 10 -10.94 -29.78 15.39
N ALA A 11 -12.10 -29.41 15.94
CA ALA A 11 -13.37 -30.10 15.69
C ALA A 11 -13.96 -29.79 14.31
N THR A 12 -13.67 -28.61 13.75
CA THR A 12 -14.26 -28.13 12.49
C THR A 12 -13.33 -28.27 11.27
N ARG A 13 -12.09 -28.75 11.46
CA ARG A 13 -11.03 -28.76 10.42
C ARG A 13 -10.85 -27.42 9.70
N SER A 14 -11.11 -26.30 10.38
CA SER A 14 -10.88 -24.98 9.80
C SER A 14 -9.45 -24.52 10.08
N PRO A 15 -8.67 -24.10 9.07
CA PRO A 15 -7.29 -23.67 9.26
C PRO A 15 -7.21 -22.42 10.14
N LEU A 16 -6.42 -22.50 11.22
CA LEU A 16 -6.03 -21.33 12.01
C LEU A 16 -4.97 -20.56 11.23
N SER A 17 -5.40 -19.53 10.52
CA SER A 17 -4.48 -18.62 9.81
C SER A 17 -3.80 -17.70 10.83
N ARG A 18 -2.47 -17.80 10.95
CA ARG A 18 -1.70 -16.77 11.68
C ARG A 18 -1.68 -15.51 10.81
N HIS A 19 -2.60 -14.61 11.07
CA HIS A 19 -2.59 -13.28 10.46
C HIS A 19 -1.37 -12.52 10.99
N GLY A 20 -0.36 -12.33 10.12
CA GLY A 20 0.80 -11.47 10.38
C GLY A 20 0.47 -9.97 10.30
N THR A 21 -0.77 -9.57 10.57
CA THR A 21 -1.17 -8.17 10.66
C THR A 21 -1.48 -7.86 12.11
N THR A 22 -0.72 -6.95 12.70
CA THR A 22 -1.07 -6.34 14.00
C THR A 22 -1.63 -4.94 13.72
N GLY A 23 -2.62 -4.49 14.51
CA GLY A 23 -3.24 -3.16 14.36
C GLY A 23 -4.50 -3.14 13.49
N LEU A 24 -4.98 -1.94 13.12
CA LEU A 24 -6.22 -1.70 12.35
C LEU A 24 -6.32 -2.56 11.09
N ALA A 25 -5.19 -2.85 10.45
CA ALA A 25 -5.05 -3.74 9.30
C ALA A 25 -5.62 -5.16 9.49
N ALA A 26 -5.70 -5.65 10.73
CA ALA A 26 -6.24 -6.97 11.07
C ALA A 26 -7.78 -6.97 11.23
N LEU A 27 -8.39 -5.79 11.32
CA LEU A 27 -9.85 -5.62 11.43
C LEU A 27 -10.52 -5.53 10.06
N LEU A 28 -9.74 -5.40 8.98
CA LEU A 28 -10.23 -5.35 7.61
C LEU A 28 -10.27 -6.76 7.02
N ASP A 29 -11.37 -7.10 6.32
CA ASP A 29 -11.41 -8.31 5.51
C ASP A 29 -10.27 -8.24 4.45
N PRO A 30 -9.38 -9.24 4.37
CA PRO A 30 -8.24 -9.18 3.45
C PRO A 30 -8.64 -9.09 1.98
N ALA A 31 -9.75 -9.71 1.58
CA ALA A 31 -10.21 -9.70 0.20
C ALA A 31 -10.81 -8.34 -0.16
N GLU A 32 -11.61 -7.76 0.74
CA GLU A 32 -12.13 -6.39 0.57
C GLU A 32 -10.99 -5.36 0.54
N ALA A 33 -10.01 -5.48 1.44
CA ALA A 33 -8.85 -4.58 1.45
C ALA A 33 -8.02 -4.67 0.16
N ALA A 34 -7.82 -5.88 -0.38
CA ALA A 34 -7.13 -6.07 -1.65
C ALA A 34 -7.96 -5.54 -2.84
N ALA A 35 -9.28 -5.70 -2.82
CA ALA A 35 -10.18 -5.16 -3.84
C ALA A 35 -10.16 -3.62 -3.82
N HIS A 36 -10.23 -3.01 -2.65
CA HIS A 36 -10.09 -1.56 -2.47
C HIS A 36 -8.74 -1.06 -2.99
N ALA A 37 -7.64 -1.71 -2.60
CA ALA A 37 -6.31 -1.35 -3.05
C ALA A 37 -6.17 -1.39 -4.59
N ARG A 38 -6.71 -2.43 -5.23
CA ARG A 38 -6.75 -2.53 -6.70
C ARG A 38 -7.58 -1.41 -7.33
N ALA A 39 -8.75 -1.11 -6.77
CA ALA A 39 -9.60 -0.04 -7.28
C ALA A 39 -8.93 1.34 -7.14
N LEU A 40 -8.29 1.60 -5.99
CA LEU A 40 -7.59 2.86 -5.73
C LEU A 40 -6.38 3.05 -6.67
N LEU A 41 -5.65 1.98 -6.97
CA LEU A 41 -4.43 2.05 -7.79
C LEU A 41 -4.69 1.86 -9.29
N ALA A 42 -5.88 1.39 -9.69
CA ALA A 42 -6.26 1.20 -11.09
C ALA A 42 -6.00 2.40 -12.02
N PRO A 43 -6.19 3.68 -11.60
CA PRO A 43 -5.90 4.82 -12.45
C PRO A 43 -4.42 4.96 -12.86
N LEU A 44 -3.48 4.30 -12.17
CA LEU A 44 -2.06 4.28 -12.55
C LEU A 44 -1.77 3.42 -13.78
N GLY A 45 -2.73 2.59 -14.22
CA GLY A 45 -2.66 1.71 -15.38
C GLY A 45 -2.86 0.23 -15.03
N ASP A 46 -3.01 -0.59 -16.07
CA ASP A 46 -3.13 -2.06 -15.97
C ASP A 46 -2.25 -2.77 -17.01
N PRO A 47 -1.02 -3.20 -16.65
CA PRO A 47 -0.31 -2.87 -15.40
C PRO A 47 0.22 -1.43 -15.42
N PRO A 48 0.36 -0.78 -14.25
CA PRO A 48 0.97 0.54 -14.16
C PRO A 48 2.47 0.47 -14.51
N PRO A 49 3.08 1.53 -15.05
CA PRO A 49 4.51 1.58 -15.29
C PRO A 49 5.29 1.31 -14.00
N GLU A 50 6.18 0.31 -14.01
CA GLU A 50 6.95 -0.11 -12.82
C GLU A 50 7.70 1.07 -12.19
N SER A 51 8.27 1.94 -13.03
CA SER A 51 8.97 3.14 -12.57
C SER A 51 8.10 4.14 -11.78
N LEU A 52 6.80 4.24 -12.08
CA LEU A 52 5.86 5.08 -11.31
C LEU A 52 5.53 4.43 -9.96
N LEU A 53 5.25 3.13 -9.96
CA LEU A 53 4.98 2.39 -8.72
C LEU A 53 6.17 2.39 -7.77
N ASP A 54 7.37 2.12 -8.28
CA ASP A 54 8.60 2.10 -7.49
C ASP A 54 8.93 3.49 -6.93
N THR A 55 8.73 4.54 -7.73
CA THR A 55 8.91 5.92 -7.26
C THR A 55 7.90 6.27 -6.17
N LEU A 56 6.61 5.95 -6.34
CA LEU A 56 5.57 6.21 -5.35
C LEU A 56 5.80 5.46 -4.04
N ARG A 57 6.11 4.15 -4.11
CA ARG A 57 6.42 3.32 -2.94
C ARG A 57 7.61 3.86 -2.16
N THR A 58 8.71 4.17 -2.85
CA THR A 58 9.94 4.68 -2.23
C THR A 58 9.73 6.07 -1.63
N TRP A 59 8.99 6.95 -2.32
CA TRP A 59 8.67 8.28 -1.83
C TRP A 59 7.80 8.27 -0.57
N LEU A 60 6.74 7.45 -0.54
CA LEU A 60 5.91 7.27 0.65
C LEU A 60 6.69 6.68 1.82
N SER A 61 7.54 5.67 1.57
CA SER A 61 8.40 5.05 2.60
C SER A 61 9.44 6.02 3.18
N LEU A 62 9.81 7.05 2.42
CA LEU A 62 10.74 8.11 2.84
C LEU A 62 10.01 9.41 3.24
N HIS A 63 8.74 9.30 3.63
CA HIS A 63 7.92 10.39 4.18
C HIS A 63 7.80 11.60 3.24
N GLY A 64 7.74 11.35 1.94
CA GLY A 64 7.57 12.38 0.92
C GLY A 64 8.84 13.16 0.56
N SER A 65 10.01 12.67 0.97
CA SER A 65 11.29 13.37 0.76
C SER A 65 11.82 13.19 -0.68
N TRP A 66 11.76 14.25 -1.49
CA TRP A 66 12.31 14.28 -2.86
C TRP A 66 13.77 13.82 -2.95
N ASP A 67 14.65 14.37 -2.12
CA ASP A 67 16.09 14.13 -2.23
C ASP A 67 16.47 12.72 -1.74
N ARG A 68 15.92 12.26 -0.61
CA ARG A 68 16.12 10.86 -0.17
C ARG A 68 15.60 9.84 -1.19
N THR A 69 14.45 10.09 -1.83
CA THR A 69 13.94 9.22 -2.89
C THR A 69 14.82 9.23 -4.12
N ALA A 70 15.31 10.40 -4.52
CA ALA A 70 16.24 10.55 -5.64
C ALA A 70 17.53 9.73 -5.41
N VAL A 71 18.10 9.81 -4.21
CA VAL A 71 19.26 9.02 -3.80
C VAL A 71 18.93 7.52 -3.80
N ALA A 72 17.81 7.11 -3.20
CA ALA A 72 17.43 5.71 -3.10
C ALA A 72 17.19 5.05 -4.46
N LEU A 73 16.66 5.78 -5.43
CA LEU A 73 16.37 5.29 -6.78
C LEU A 73 17.49 5.58 -7.79
N ASN A 74 18.57 6.24 -7.37
CA ASN A 74 19.65 6.71 -8.24
C ASN A 74 19.15 7.50 -9.47
N ILE A 75 18.23 8.44 -9.23
CA ILE A 75 17.68 9.35 -10.25
C ILE A 75 17.75 10.80 -9.79
N HIS A 76 17.59 11.74 -10.71
CA HIS A 76 17.53 13.16 -10.35
C HIS A 76 16.23 13.51 -9.60
N ARG A 77 16.30 14.44 -8.62
CA ARG A 77 15.14 14.91 -7.85
C ARG A 77 13.96 15.41 -8.70
N ASN A 78 14.25 16.02 -9.86
CA ASN A 78 13.19 16.48 -10.77
C ASN A 78 12.42 15.31 -11.39
N THR A 79 13.09 14.18 -11.64
CA THR A 79 12.43 12.95 -12.12
C THR A 79 11.47 12.41 -11.06
N VAL A 80 11.86 12.43 -9.78
CA VAL A 80 10.96 12.07 -8.67
C VAL A 80 9.72 12.97 -8.67
N ARG A 81 9.92 14.30 -8.69
CA ARG A 81 8.81 15.28 -8.71
C ARG A 81 7.87 15.08 -9.90
N GLN A 82 8.42 14.84 -11.09
CA GLN A 82 7.63 14.61 -12.30
C GLN A 82 6.80 13.32 -12.17
N ARG A 83 7.39 12.23 -11.67
CA ARG A 83 6.69 10.96 -11.51
C ARG A 83 5.61 11.02 -10.43
N ILE A 84 5.88 11.64 -9.29
CA ILE A 84 4.87 11.83 -8.24
C ILE A 84 3.76 12.78 -8.71
N GLY A 85 4.10 13.87 -9.41
CA GLY A 85 3.10 14.73 -10.05
C GLY A 85 2.22 13.97 -11.05
N ARG A 86 2.82 13.07 -11.84
CA ARG A 86 2.07 12.17 -12.73
C ARG A 86 1.14 11.23 -11.96
N CYS A 87 1.58 10.66 -10.84
CA CYS A 87 0.73 9.86 -9.96
C CYS A 87 -0.46 10.66 -9.42
N ALA A 88 -0.23 11.88 -8.91
CA ALA A 88 -1.30 12.75 -8.42
C ALA A 88 -2.36 13.01 -9.50
N THR A 89 -1.91 13.36 -10.72
CA THR A 89 -2.82 13.59 -11.86
C THR A 89 -3.62 12.35 -12.22
N LEU A 90 -2.99 11.17 -12.27
CA LEU A 90 -3.66 9.93 -12.65
C LEU A 90 -4.67 9.48 -11.57
N LEU A 91 -4.30 9.60 -10.30
CA LEU A 91 -5.15 9.24 -9.17
C LEU A 91 -6.26 10.27 -8.91
N GLY A 92 -6.12 11.49 -9.43
CA GLY A 92 -7.04 12.59 -9.12
C GLY A 92 -6.99 13.00 -7.65
N SER A 93 -5.84 12.83 -6.99
CA SER A 93 -5.66 13.03 -5.55
C SER A 93 -4.56 14.04 -5.25
N ASP A 94 -4.73 14.78 -4.16
CA ASP A 94 -3.68 15.63 -3.63
C ASP A 94 -2.68 14.79 -2.84
N LEU A 95 -1.48 14.60 -3.41
CA LEU A 95 -0.40 13.87 -2.76
C LEU A 95 0.30 14.70 -1.70
N ASP A 96 -0.04 15.95 -1.43
CA ASP A 96 0.44 16.68 -0.25
C ASP A 96 -0.41 16.43 1.00
N ASP A 97 -1.62 15.87 0.84
CA ASP A 97 -2.47 15.43 1.93
C ASP A 97 -1.94 14.15 2.60
N MET A 98 -1.81 14.19 3.93
CA MET A 98 -1.34 13.08 4.74
C MET A 98 -2.32 11.90 4.79
N ASP A 99 -3.63 12.16 4.71
CA ASP A 99 -4.64 11.10 4.70
C ASP A 99 -4.56 10.33 3.39
N VAL A 100 -4.42 11.03 2.26
CA VAL A 100 -4.20 10.43 0.93
C VAL A 100 -2.90 9.60 0.90
N ARG A 101 -1.78 10.15 1.40
CA ARG A 101 -0.51 9.41 1.48
C ARG A 101 -0.64 8.14 2.31
N THR A 102 -1.35 8.22 3.43
CA THR A 102 -1.56 7.09 4.34
C THR A 102 -2.38 5.99 3.66
N GLU A 103 -3.48 6.36 3.00
CA GLU A 103 -4.33 5.42 2.28
C GLU A 103 -3.55 4.72 1.14
N LEU A 104 -2.81 5.49 0.35
CA LEU A 104 -1.99 4.94 -0.74
C LEU A 104 -0.87 4.01 -0.23
N TRP A 105 -0.23 4.35 0.89
CA TRP A 105 0.77 3.48 1.50
C TRP A 105 0.18 2.15 1.95
N VAL A 106 -1.03 2.16 2.53
CA VAL A 106 -1.75 0.93 2.89
C VAL A 106 -2.11 0.14 1.63
N ALA A 107 -2.67 0.78 0.61
CA ALA A 107 -3.06 0.13 -0.64
C ALA A 107 -1.87 -0.55 -1.35
N LEU A 108 -0.72 0.13 -1.45
CA LEU A 108 0.49 -0.41 -2.08
C LEU A 108 1.08 -1.63 -1.36
N ARG A 109 0.74 -1.86 -0.09
CA ARG A 109 1.12 -3.05 0.69
C ARG A 109 0.12 -4.20 0.59
N ARG A 110 -1.05 -3.95 0.00
CA ARG A 110 -2.14 -4.92 -0.15
C ARG A 110 -2.38 -5.35 -1.61
N ALA A 111 -1.88 -4.56 -2.56
CA ALA A 111 -1.92 -4.82 -4.00
C ALA A 111 -0.90 -5.88 -4.44
#